data_AF-D3JTI0-F1
#
_entry.id   AF-D3JTI0-F1
#
_cell.length_a   1.000
_cell.length_b   1.000
_cell.length_c   1.000
_cell.angle_alpha   90.00
_cell.angle_beta   90.00
_cell.angle_gamma   90.00
#
_symmetry.space_group_name_H-M   'P 1'
#
loop_
_entity.id
_entity.type
_entity.pdbx_description
1 polymer ?
#
loop_
_entity_poly.entity_id
_entity_poly.type
_entity_poly.pdbx_seq_one_letter_code
_entity_poly.pdbx_strand_id
1 'polypeptide(L)'
;MLKPLLPSRSFLLLQLLLLRVGWSSKVLMSSGNEDTKSVIPWAPENLTLYNLSESQVELRWKSRYIERCLQYLVQYRSNRDRSWTEQIVDHEPRFSLPSVDEQKLYTFRVRSRFNPICGSTQQWSKWSQPIHWGSHTAE
;
A
#
# COMPACT_ATOMS: atom_id res chain seq x y z
N MET A 1 -33.58 -4.57 59.65
CA MET A 1 -33.81 -5.56 58.56
C MET A 1 -34.14 -4.80 57.28
N LEU A 2 -33.16 -4.59 56.40
CA LEU A 2 -33.35 -3.90 55.12
C LEU A 2 -33.73 -4.93 54.04
N LYS A 3 -34.92 -4.78 53.46
CA LYS A 3 -35.36 -5.58 52.30
C LYS A 3 -34.64 -5.06 51.04
N PRO A 4 -34.03 -5.92 50.21
CA PRO A 4 -33.42 -5.45 48.98
C PRO A 4 -34.51 -5.13 47.95
N LEU A 5 -34.43 -3.93 47.38
CA LEU A 5 -35.31 -3.48 46.30
C LEU A 5 -34.88 -4.17 45.00
N LEU A 6 -35.74 -4.99 44.42
CA LEU A 6 -35.49 -5.59 43.10
C LEU A 6 -35.71 -4.54 42.00
N PRO A 7 -34.82 -4.44 40.99
CA PRO A 7 -34.96 -3.46 39.92
C PRO A 7 -36.19 -3.76 39.05
N SER A 8 -36.87 -2.70 38.60
CA SER A 8 -38.08 -2.80 37.77
C SER A 8 -37.76 -3.40 36.40
N ARG A 9 -38.74 -4.07 35.78
CA ARG A 9 -38.61 -4.68 34.43
C ARG A 9 -38.13 -3.70 33.35
N SER A 10 -38.45 -2.40 33.46
CA SER A 10 -37.94 -1.38 32.56
C SER A 10 -36.44 -1.12 32.72
N PHE A 11 -35.91 -1.22 33.95
CA PHE A 11 -34.47 -1.08 34.20
C PHE A 11 -33.68 -2.26 33.62
N LEU A 12 -34.25 -3.47 33.71
CA LEU A 12 -33.69 -4.67 33.07
C LEU A 12 -33.66 -4.55 31.53
N LEU A 13 -34.70 -3.99 30.91
CA LEU A 13 -34.75 -3.76 29.46
C LEU A 13 -33.76 -2.69 28.98
N LEU A 14 -33.55 -1.62 29.77
CA LEU A 14 -32.56 -0.59 29.44
C LEU A 14 -31.11 -1.11 29.56
N GLN A 15 -30.83 -1.95 30.57
CA GLN A 15 -29.55 -2.65 30.69
C GLN A 15 -29.33 -3.62 29.51
N LEU A 16 -30.37 -4.30 29.02
CA LEU A 16 -30.30 -5.18 27.83
C LEU A 16 -30.07 -4.41 26.51
N LEU A 17 -30.54 -3.16 26.40
CA LEU A 17 -30.29 -2.31 25.23
C LEU A 17 -28.87 -1.70 25.25
N LEU A 18 -28.33 -1.37 26.42
CA LEU A 18 -26.95 -0.90 26.56
C LEU A 18 -25.91 -2.02 26.39
N LEU A 19 -26.27 -3.28 26.70
CA LEU A 19 -25.44 -4.47 26.40
C LEU A 19 -25.43 -4.85 24.91
N ARG A 20 -26.26 -4.22 24.05
CA ARG A 20 -26.18 -4.39 22.58
C ARG A 20 -25.18 -3.44 21.92
N VAL A 21 -24.59 -2.50 22.66
CA VAL A 21 -23.59 -1.55 22.14
C VAL A 21 -22.26 -1.80 22.83
N GLY A 22 -21.67 -2.96 22.54
CA GLY A 22 -20.48 -3.39 23.28
C GLY A 22 -19.76 -4.59 22.70
N TRP A 23 -19.82 -4.84 21.39
CA TRP A 23 -18.86 -5.74 20.75
C TRP A 23 -17.69 -4.92 20.19
N SER A 24 -16.96 -4.27 21.09
CA SER A 24 -15.57 -3.87 20.83
C SER A 24 -14.69 -4.76 21.67
N SER A 25 -14.30 -5.87 21.09
CA SER A 25 -13.10 -6.58 21.50
C SER A 25 -12.53 -7.17 20.23
N LYS A 26 -11.55 -6.42 19.72
CA LYS A 26 -10.33 -6.90 19.09
C LYS A 26 -10.53 -8.18 18.31
N VAL A 27 -10.48 -8.01 16.99
CA VAL A 27 -9.90 -8.95 16.02
C VAL A 27 -8.99 -9.95 16.74
N LEU A 28 -9.58 -11.03 17.22
CA LEU A 28 -8.85 -12.22 17.60
C LEU A 28 -8.85 -13.03 16.31
N MET A 29 -8.06 -12.57 15.33
CA MET A 29 -7.61 -13.50 14.31
C MET A 29 -6.74 -14.48 15.09
N SER A 30 -7.33 -15.65 15.29
CA SER A 30 -6.69 -16.82 15.85
C SER A 30 -5.28 -16.94 15.29
N SER A 31 -4.34 -17.12 16.22
CA SER A 31 -3.09 -17.83 16.03
C SER A 31 -3.24 -18.94 14.98
N GLY A 32 -2.76 -18.67 13.77
CA GLY A 32 -2.48 -19.66 12.77
C GLY A 32 -1.00 -19.59 12.48
N ASN A 33 -0.21 -20.40 13.18
CA ASN A 33 1.11 -20.81 12.69
C ASN A 33 0.85 -21.81 11.55
N GLU A 34 0.19 -21.33 10.51
CA GLU A 34 0.08 -22.02 9.25
C GLU A 34 1.28 -21.50 8.46
N ASP A 35 2.22 -22.38 8.16
CA ASP A 35 3.36 -22.12 7.29
C ASP A 35 2.82 -21.90 5.85
N THR A 36 1.98 -20.87 5.71
CA THR A 36 1.46 -20.38 4.45
C THR A 36 2.68 -19.81 3.77
N LYS A 37 3.20 -20.55 2.80
CA LYS A 37 4.30 -20.11 1.96
C LYS A 37 3.95 -18.74 1.37
N SER A 38 4.42 -17.67 2.00
CA SER A 38 4.23 -16.30 1.55
C SER A 38 4.83 -16.17 0.15
N VAL A 39 3.97 -15.91 -0.84
CA VAL A 39 4.42 -15.66 -2.20
C VAL A 39 5.10 -14.30 -2.22
N ILE A 40 6.43 -14.29 -2.32
CA ILE A 40 7.20 -13.07 -2.56
C ILE A 40 7.36 -12.95 -4.08
N PRO A 41 6.75 -11.94 -4.72
CA PRO A 41 6.84 -11.79 -6.17
C PRO A 41 8.25 -11.35 -6.58
N TRP A 42 8.51 -11.41 -7.89
CA TRP A 42 9.71 -10.82 -8.48
C TRP A 42 9.61 -9.29 -8.49
N ALA A 43 10.77 -8.63 -8.45
CA ALA A 43 10.86 -7.20 -8.66
C ALA A 43 10.24 -6.84 -10.03
N PRO A 44 9.54 -5.70 -10.14
CA PRO A 44 9.15 -5.17 -11.44
C PRO A 44 10.35 -4.97 -12.37
N GLU A 45 10.15 -5.24 -13.66
CA GLU A 45 11.18 -5.20 -14.70
C GLU A 45 10.74 -4.28 -15.84
N ASN A 46 11.67 -3.94 -16.74
CA ASN A 46 11.40 -3.12 -17.93
C ASN A 46 10.68 -1.81 -17.60
N LEU A 47 11.19 -1.08 -16.61
CA LEU A 47 10.70 0.26 -16.30
C LEU A 47 10.93 1.16 -17.52
N THR A 48 9.90 1.91 -17.90
CA THR A 48 9.96 2.89 -18.98
C THR A 48 9.29 4.19 -18.55
N LEU A 49 9.77 5.30 -19.09
CA LEU A 49 9.25 6.64 -18.81
C LEU A 49 8.73 7.26 -20.11
N TYR A 50 7.56 7.89 -20.02
CA TYR A 50 6.93 8.60 -21.13
C TYR A 50 6.59 10.02 -20.70
N ASN A 51 6.95 11.00 -21.52
CA ASN A 51 6.49 12.38 -21.32
C ASN A 51 5.05 12.48 -21.81
N LEU A 52 4.12 12.78 -20.90
CA LEU A 52 2.73 13.07 -21.25
C LEU A 52 2.55 14.55 -21.61
N SER A 53 3.38 15.42 -21.02
CA SER A 53 3.51 16.84 -21.33
C SER A 53 4.91 17.34 -20.92
N GLU A 54 5.17 18.64 -21.03
CA GLU A 54 6.40 19.30 -20.51
C GLU A 54 6.56 19.14 -18.99
N SER A 55 5.46 19.00 -18.24
CA SER A 55 5.47 18.94 -16.77
C SER A 55 4.95 17.63 -16.20
N GLN A 56 4.65 16.64 -17.04
CA GLN A 56 4.09 15.36 -16.60
C GLN A 56 4.83 14.18 -17.23
N VAL A 57 5.24 13.24 -16.37
CA VAL A 57 5.86 11.97 -16.77
C VAL A 57 5.03 10.79 -16.27
N GLU A 58 4.90 9.76 -17.09
CA GLU A 58 4.32 8.47 -16.72
C GLU A 58 5.40 7.39 -16.68
N LEU A 59 5.52 6.75 -15.52
CA LEU A 59 6.32 5.55 -15.30
C LEU A 59 5.46 4.33 -15.58
N ARG A 60 5.96 3.39 -16.39
CA ARG A 60 5.36 2.07 -16.62
C ARG A 60 6.36 0.97 -16.29
N TRP A 61 5.87 -0.23 -15.96
CA TRP A 61 6.71 -1.40 -15.71
C TRP A 61 6.01 -2.69 -16.17
N LYS A 62 6.74 -3.81 -16.11
CA LYS A 62 6.20 -5.15 -16.32
C LYS A 62 6.39 -6.01 -15.07
N SER A 63 5.47 -6.95 -14.90
CA SER A 63 5.47 -7.92 -13.79
C SER A 63 5.43 -9.35 -14.34
N ARG A 64 6.10 -10.28 -13.65
CA ARG A 64 6.04 -11.71 -13.99
C ARG A 64 4.76 -12.41 -13.50
N TYR A 65 4.04 -11.78 -12.58
CA TYR A 65 2.74 -12.23 -12.09
C TYR A 65 1.61 -11.45 -12.75
N ILE A 66 0.40 -12.01 -12.69
CA ILE A 66 -0.83 -11.34 -13.12
C ILE A 66 -1.02 -10.06 -12.29
N GLU A 67 -1.17 -8.93 -12.96
CA GLU A 67 -1.11 -7.59 -12.35
C GLU A 67 -2.21 -7.37 -11.30
N ARG A 68 -3.42 -7.90 -11.52
CA ARG A 68 -4.53 -7.82 -10.54
C ARG A 68 -4.20 -8.46 -9.18
N CYS A 69 -3.23 -9.37 -9.13
CA CYS A 69 -2.78 -10.00 -7.89
C CYS A 69 -1.72 -9.18 -7.15
N LEU A 70 -1.21 -8.11 -7.77
CA LEU A 70 -0.13 -7.31 -7.25
C LEU A 70 -0.59 -5.93 -6.82
N GLN A 71 0.02 -5.49 -5.73
CA GLN A 71 0.09 -4.10 -5.31
C GLN A 71 1.54 -3.65 -5.43
N TYR A 72 1.74 -2.39 -5.79
CA TYR A 72 3.05 -1.81 -6.02
C TYR A 72 3.32 -0.67 -5.06
N LEU A 73 4.60 -0.49 -4.72
CA LEU A 73 5.12 0.70 -4.08
C LEU A 73 6.10 1.35 -5.04
N VAL A 74 5.73 2.52 -5.54
CA VAL A 74 6.60 3.39 -6.33
C VAL A 74 7.35 4.29 -5.35
N GLN A 75 8.66 4.36 -5.54
CA GLN A 75 9.50 5.34 -4.87
C GLN A 75 10.14 6.25 -5.91
N TYR A 76 10.10 7.55 -5.66
CA TYR A 76 10.80 8.52 -6.47
C TYR A 76 11.41 9.64 -5.63
N ARG A 77 12.47 10.25 -6.16
CA ARG A 77 13.10 11.44 -5.61
C ARG A 77 13.86 12.18 -6.70
N SER A 78 14.00 13.48 -6.57
CA SER A 78 14.96 14.27 -7.33
C SER A 78 16.34 14.24 -6.67
N ASN A 79 17.36 14.67 -7.41
CA ASN A 79 18.70 14.93 -6.92
C ASN A 79 18.78 16.01 -5.83
N ARG A 80 17.71 16.82 -5.65
CA ARG A 80 17.61 17.84 -4.61
C ARG A 80 16.85 17.37 -3.36
N ASP A 81 16.18 16.22 -3.42
CA ASP A 81 15.37 15.71 -2.31
C ASP A 81 16.24 14.93 -1.32
N ARG A 82 15.96 15.10 -0.02
CA ARG A 82 16.67 14.40 1.06
C ARG A 82 16.16 12.98 1.31
N SER A 83 14.93 12.69 0.91
CA SER A 83 14.23 11.43 1.16
C SER A 83 13.47 10.98 -0.07
N TRP A 84 13.08 9.71 -0.10
CA TRP A 84 12.17 9.18 -1.11
C TRP A 84 10.73 9.60 -0.81
N THR A 85 10.00 9.96 -1.86
CA THR A 85 8.53 9.99 -1.83
C THR A 85 8.03 8.60 -2.23
N GLU A 86 7.02 8.10 -1.52
CA GLU A 86 6.46 6.78 -1.74
C GLU A 86 4.98 6.86 -2.13
N GLN A 87 4.56 6.06 -3.10
CA GLN A 87 3.17 5.97 -3.55
C GLN A 87 2.76 4.51 -3.74
N ILE A 88 1.63 4.12 -3.13
CA ILE A 88 1.00 2.83 -3.38
C ILE A 88 0.20 2.91 -4.68
N VAL A 89 0.33 1.89 -5.52
CA VAL A 89 -0.40 1.72 -6.78
C VAL A 89 -0.99 0.32 -6.81
N ASP A 90 -2.30 0.21 -7.00
CA ASP A 90 -3.01 -1.06 -7.03
C ASP A 90 -3.30 -1.48 -8.48
N HIS A 91 -3.05 -2.76 -8.79
CA HIS A 91 -3.46 -3.47 -10.01
C HIS A 91 -2.89 -2.98 -11.35
N GLU A 92 -2.72 -1.67 -11.54
CA GLU A 92 -2.21 -1.10 -12.78
C GLU A 92 -0.69 -0.89 -12.71
N PRO A 93 0.08 -1.34 -13.71
CA PRO A 93 1.53 -1.24 -13.70
C PRO A 93 2.03 0.13 -14.21
N ARG A 94 1.39 1.21 -13.75
CA ARG A 94 1.74 2.59 -14.14
C ARG A 94 1.57 3.60 -13.01
N PHE A 95 2.34 4.68 -13.08
CA PHE A 95 2.28 5.80 -12.15
C PHE A 95 2.58 7.11 -12.87
N SER A 96 1.74 8.13 -12.66
CA SER A 96 1.91 9.45 -13.25
C SER A 96 2.36 10.47 -12.21
N LEU A 97 3.44 11.20 -12.50
CA LEU A 97 3.91 12.33 -11.71
C LEU A 97 3.51 13.63 -12.44
N PRO A 98 2.52 14.39 -11.92
CA PRO A 98 1.86 15.46 -12.67
C PRO A 98 2.61 16.80 -12.69
N SER A 99 3.69 16.95 -11.92
CA SER A 99 4.49 18.18 -11.88
C SER A 99 5.95 17.83 -11.66
N VAL A 100 6.67 17.73 -12.77
CA VAL A 100 8.13 17.55 -12.80
C VAL A 100 8.84 18.85 -13.16
N ASP A 101 10.05 19.01 -12.63
CA ASP A 101 10.96 20.10 -12.93
C ASP A 101 12.09 19.56 -13.82
N GLU A 102 12.16 20.01 -15.08
CA GLU A 102 13.15 19.56 -16.07
C GLU A 102 14.61 19.84 -15.65
N GLN A 103 14.83 20.77 -14.72
CA GLN A 103 16.16 21.10 -14.19
C GLN A 103 16.63 20.11 -13.11
N LYS A 104 15.79 19.14 -12.73
CA LYS A 104 16.10 18.14 -11.72
C LYS A 104 16.26 16.77 -12.37
N LEU A 105 17.16 15.98 -11.80
CA LEU A 105 17.31 14.58 -12.16
C LEU A 105 16.47 13.75 -11.19
N TYR A 106 15.41 13.12 -11.68
CA TYR A 106 14.56 12.23 -10.92
C TYR A 106 15.05 10.79 -11.03
N THR A 107 14.96 10.05 -9.94
CA THR A 107 15.19 8.60 -9.88
C THR A 107 13.91 7.92 -9.44
N PHE A 108 13.51 6.87 -10.14
CA PHE A 108 12.34 6.05 -9.84
C PHE A 108 12.76 4.61 -9.57
N ARG A 109 12.08 3.94 -8.65
CA ARG A 109 12.15 2.48 -8.45
C ARG A 109 10.82 1.95 -7.97
N VAL A 110 10.51 0.70 -8.31
CA VAL A 110 9.23 0.07 -7.97
C VAL A 110 9.49 -1.29 -7.33
N ARG A 111 8.66 -1.67 -6.37
CA ARG A 111 8.58 -3.04 -5.87
C ARG A 111 7.13 -3.49 -5.81
N SER A 112 6.91 -4.78 -5.92
CA SER A 112 5.59 -5.42 -5.91
C SER A 112 5.37 -6.27 -4.65
N ARG A 113 4.10 -6.50 -4.32
CA ARG A 113 3.64 -7.36 -3.23
C ARG A 113 2.40 -8.12 -3.69
N PHE A 114 2.30 -9.38 -3.29
CA PHE A 114 1.19 -10.25 -3.64
C PHE A 114 -0.01 -9.99 -2.70
N ASN A 115 -0.75 -8.92 -2.99
CA ASN A 115 -1.81 -8.37 -2.15
C ASN A 115 -2.73 -7.45 -3.00
N PRO A 116 -4.02 -7.25 -2.67
CA PRO A 116 -4.83 -7.99 -1.67
C PRO A 116 -5.71 -9.09 -2.27
N ILE A 117 -5.86 -9.15 -3.61
CA ILE A 117 -6.91 -9.97 -4.25
C ILE A 117 -6.57 -11.45 -4.21
N CYS A 118 -5.32 -11.81 -4.54
CA CYS A 118 -4.92 -13.21 -4.70
C CYS A 118 -4.19 -13.75 -3.46
N GLY A 119 -3.96 -12.91 -2.45
CA GLY A 119 -3.25 -13.24 -1.22
C GLY A 119 -3.09 -12.00 -0.34
N SER A 120 -2.48 -12.18 0.83
CA SER A 120 -2.34 -11.14 1.86
C SER A 120 -0.91 -11.07 2.40
N THR A 121 0.08 -11.30 1.53
CA THR A 121 1.49 -11.28 1.94
C THR A 121 1.88 -9.89 2.43
N GLN A 122 2.61 -9.80 3.54
CA GLN A 122 3.09 -8.51 4.05
C GLN A 122 4.43 -8.11 3.41
N GLN A 123 5.20 -9.10 2.97
CA GLN A 123 6.54 -8.96 2.44
C GLN A 123 6.51 -8.38 1.02
N TRP A 124 7.38 -7.39 0.79
CA TRP A 124 7.61 -6.83 -0.53
C TRP A 124 8.71 -7.59 -1.26
N SER A 125 8.68 -7.58 -2.59
CA SER A 125 9.81 -7.97 -3.42
C SER A 125 11.01 -7.04 -3.24
N LYS A 126 12.15 -7.44 -3.83
CA LYS A 126 13.28 -6.53 -4.04
C LYS A 126 12.83 -5.34 -4.90
N TRP A 127 13.55 -4.23 -4.78
CA TRP A 127 13.38 -3.10 -5.69
C TRP A 127 13.77 -3.48 -7.12
N SER A 128 13.08 -2.89 -8.10
CA SER A 128 13.50 -2.90 -9.50
C SER A 128 14.86 -2.21 -9.66
N GLN A 129 15.48 -2.41 -10.81
CA GLN A 129 16.56 -1.51 -11.23
C GLN A 129 16.00 -0.08 -11.33
N PRO A 130 16.71 0.93 -10.82
CA PRO A 130 16.25 2.30 -10.88
C PRO A 130 16.30 2.83 -12.32
N ILE A 131 15.42 3.76 -12.65
CA ILE A 131 15.44 4.52 -13.90
C ILE A 131 15.43 6.02 -13.61
N HIS A 132 15.98 6.80 -14.53
CA HIS A 132 16.15 8.24 -14.37
C HIS A 132 15.37 9.04 -15.41
N TRP A 133 14.88 10.21 -15.01
CA TRP A 133 14.20 11.18 -15.87
C TRP A 133 14.78 12.57 -15.63
N GLY A 134 14.91 13.37 -16.69
CA GLY A 134 15.47 14.72 -16.63
C GLY A 134 16.96 14.77 -16.99
N SER A 135 17.55 15.96 -16.91
CA SER A 135 18.91 16.18 -17.40
C SER A 135 19.98 15.58 -16.49
N HIS A 136 20.82 14.72 -17.07
CA HIS A 136 22.21 14.62 -16.66
C HIS A 136 22.93 15.77 -17.36
N THR A 137 23.13 16.91 -16.71
CA THR A 137 24.23 17.78 -17.14
C THR A 137 25.53 17.06 -16.79
N ALA A 138 25.92 16.11 -17.62
CA ALA A 138 27.32 15.84 -17.88
C ALA A 138 27.81 17.06 -18.67
N GLU A 139 28.21 18.09 -17.94
CA GLU A 139 29.15 19.08 -18.48
C GLU A 139 30.53 18.42 -18.64
#